data_AF-A0A1Q6LT97-F1
#
_entry.id   AF-A0A1Q6LT97-F1
#
_cell.length_a   1.000
_cell.length_b   1.000
_cell.length_c   1.000
_cell.angle_alpha   90.00
_cell.angle_beta   90.00
_cell.angle_gamma   90.00
#
_symmetry.space_group_name_H-M   'P 1'
#
loop_
_entity.id
_entity.type
_entity.pdbx_description
1 polymer ?
#
loop_
_entity_poly.entity_id
_entity_poly.type
_entity_poly.pdbx_seq_one_letter_code
_entity_poly.pdbx_strand_id
1 'polypeptide(L)'
;MTNKEFAEFLLPGVKHTWQEYEEMYPERDLKEGAIVTRYAPSPTGLPHMGNLFQCFIAKYMAKQTDGVFFIRIEDTDTARTVENGVSKILDILKNFDITFDEGMLNDEEEKKIFIGHTLES
;
A
#
# COMPACT_ATOMS: atom_id res chain seq x y z
N MET A 1 0.48 -10.05 38.64
CA MET A 1 0.08 -9.62 37.29
C MET A 1 0.98 -10.33 36.30
N THR A 2 0.40 -11.15 35.43
CA THR A 2 1.11 -11.87 34.38
C THR A 2 1.38 -10.96 33.18
N ASN A 3 2.32 -11.33 32.30
CA ASN A 3 2.57 -10.58 31.05
C ASN A 3 1.30 -10.47 30.18
N LYS A 4 0.42 -11.48 30.24
CA LYS A 4 -0.84 -11.49 29.50
C LYS A 4 -1.86 -10.51 30.09
N GLU A 5 -1.98 -10.46 31.41
CA GLU A 5 -2.84 -9.49 32.11
C GLU A 5 -2.34 -8.05 31.92
N PHE A 6 -1.02 -7.84 31.90
CA PHE A 6 -0.42 -6.54 31.65
C PHE A 6 -0.59 -6.10 30.20
N ALA A 7 -0.46 -7.02 29.23
CA ALA A 7 -0.70 -6.73 27.82
C ALA A 7 -2.17 -6.32 27.57
N GLU A 8 -3.14 -7.02 28.14
CA GLU A 8 -4.56 -6.66 28.04
C GLU A 8 -4.87 -5.32 28.69
N PHE A 9 -4.19 -4.99 29.80
CA PHE A 9 -4.33 -3.69 30.46
C PHE A 9 -3.77 -2.54 29.61
N LEU A 10 -2.61 -2.74 28.98
CA LEU A 10 -1.98 -1.72 28.14
C LEU A 10 -2.68 -1.54 26.79
N LEU A 11 -3.13 -2.64 26.19
CA LEU A 11 -3.72 -2.68 24.85
C LEU A 11 -5.01 -3.52 24.90
N PRO A 12 -6.10 -2.96 25.44
CA PRO A 12 -7.35 -3.70 25.52
C PRO A 12 -7.90 -3.99 24.12
N GLY A 13 -8.45 -5.20 23.93
CA GLY A 13 -9.16 -5.55 22.69
C GLY A 13 -8.27 -5.87 21.49
N VAL A 14 -7.05 -6.39 21.71
CA VAL A 14 -6.22 -6.94 20.63
C VAL A 14 -6.96 -8.09 19.95
N LYS A 15 -7.26 -7.93 18.65
CA LYS A 15 -8.03 -8.90 17.86
C LYS A 15 -7.21 -10.08 17.35
N HIS A 16 -5.92 -9.86 17.12
CA HIS A 16 -5.02 -10.84 16.52
C HIS A 16 -3.70 -10.87 17.29
N THR A 17 -3.20 -12.08 17.50
CA THR A 17 -1.85 -12.38 17.95
C THR A 17 -0.83 -12.04 16.86
N TRP A 18 0.44 -11.97 17.23
CA TRP A 18 1.51 -11.71 16.26
C TRP A 18 1.64 -12.86 15.26
N GLN A 19 1.42 -14.12 15.68
CA GLN A 19 1.42 -15.27 14.77
C GLN A 19 0.33 -15.16 13.70
N GLU A 20 -0.88 -14.75 14.08
CA GLU A 20 -1.98 -14.54 13.11
C GLU A 20 -1.65 -13.43 12.11
N TYR A 21 -0.90 -12.41 12.52
CA TYR A 21 -0.40 -11.39 11.58
C TYR A 21 0.68 -11.92 10.64
N GLU A 22 1.58 -12.77 11.12
CA GLU A 22 2.58 -13.43 10.26
C GLU A 22 1.92 -14.37 9.24
N GLU A 23 0.83 -15.05 9.62
CA GLU A 23 0.03 -15.86 8.70
C GLU A 23 -0.76 -15.01 7.68
N MET A 24 -1.32 -13.88 8.13
CA MET A 24 -2.07 -12.95 7.27
C MET A 24 -1.16 -12.21 6.28
N TYR A 25 0.09 -11.96 6.68
CA TYR A 25 1.08 -11.19 5.92
C TYR A 25 2.40 -11.95 5.83
N PRO A 26 2.44 -13.05 5.07
CA PRO A 26 3.64 -13.85 4.94
C PRO A 26 4.77 -13.07 4.24
N GLU A 27 6.00 -13.55 4.41
CA GLU A 27 7.14 -13.03 3.66
C GLU A 27 6.88 -13.09 2.16
N ARG A 28 7.31 -12.04 1.45
CA ARG A 28 7.15 -11.97 0.00
C ARG A 28 8.13 -12.95 -0.66
N ASP A 29 7.62 -13.78 -1.55
CA ASP A 29 8.45 -14.64 -2.42
C ASP A 29 9.13 -13.79 -3.50
N LEU A 30 10.21 -13.10 -3.10
CA LEU A 30 11.01 -12.23 -3.94
C LEU A 30 12.47 -12.68 -3.92
N LYS A 31 13.19 -12.38 -5.00
CA LYS A 31 14.62 -12.65 -5.10
C LYS A 31 15.38 -11.83 -4.05
N GLU A 32 16.49 -12.38 -3.56
CA GLU A 32 17.41 -11.65 -2.70
C GLU A 32 17.86 -10.34 -3.36
N GLY A 33 17.75 -9.23 -2.65
CA GLY A 33 18.04 -7.89 -3.18
C GLY A 33 16.92 -7.24 -4.00
N ALA A 34 15.76 -7.89 -4.16
CA ALA A 34 14.58 -7.28 -4.78
C ALA A 34 14.06 -6.11 -3.93
N ILE A 35 13.81 -4.97 -4.58
CA ILE A 35 13.39 -3.74 -3.91
C ILE A 35 11.87 -3.57 -4.01
N VAL A 36 11.22 -3.47 -2.85
CA VAL A 36 9.81 -3.10 -2.75
C VAL A 36 9.70 -1.59 -2.54
N THR A 37 9.03 -0.90 -3.46
CA THR A 37 8.85 0.56 -3.42
C THR A 37 7.38 0.93 -3.45
N ARG A 38 7.08 2.16 -3.04
CA ARG A 38 5.71 2.68 -3.06
C ARG A 38 5.65 4.11 -3.58
N TYR A 39 4.52 4.44 -4.19
CA TYR A 39 4.08 5.82 -4.35
C TYR A 39 2.85 6.03 -3.47
N ALA A 40 2.94 6.98 -2.53
CA ALA A 40 1.91 7.21 -1.52
C ALA A 40 1.29 8.62 -1.65
N PRO A 41 0.40 8.84 -2.63
CA PRO A 41 -0.27 10.12 -2.79
C PRO A 41 -1.42 10.28 -1.79
N SER A 42 -1.67 11.52 -1.38
CA SER A 42 -2.87 11.88 -0.64
C SER A 42 -4.01 12.24 -1.61
N PRO A 43 -5.26 11.81 -1.38
CA PRO A 43 -6.42 12.08 -2.25
C PRO A 43 -6.97 13.51 -2.08
N THR A 44 -6.10 14.47 -1.76
CA THR A 44 -6.45 15.86 -1.44
C THR A 44 -6.29 16.82 -2.63
N GLY A 45 -5.80 16.31 -3.77
CA GLY A 45 -5.63 17.09 -4.99
C GLY A 45 -4.98 16.30 -6.12
N LEU A 46 -4.76 16.96 -7.27
CA LEU A 46 -4.12 16.32 -8.43
C LEU A 46 -2.60 16.22 -8.22
N PRO A 47 -1.97 15.08 -8.59
CA PRO A 47 -0.52 14.96 -8.65
C PRO A 47 0.11 16.05 -9.53
N HIS A 48 1.10 16.75 -9.00
CA HIS A 48 1.95 17.63 -9.79
C HIS A 48 3.21 16.89 -10.29
N MET A 49 3.99 17.52 -11.16
CA MET A 49 5.18 16.93 -11.79
C MET A 49 6.18 16.31 -10.81
N GLY A 50 6.42 16.94 -9.66
CA GLY A 50 7.29 16.39 -8.61
C GLY A 50 6.82 15.00 -8.10
N ASN A 51 5.52 14.82 -7.92
CA ASN A 51 4.96 13.54 -7.48
C ASN A 51 5.09 12.48 -8.57
N LEU A 52 4.86 12.85 -9.84
CA LEU A 52 5.06 11.94 -10.97
C LEU A 52 6.51 11.51 -11.08
N PHE A 53 7.46 12.43 -10.91
CA PHE A 53 8.88 12.11 -10.93
C PHE A 53 9.27 11.10 -9.83
N GLN A 54 8.79 11.31 -8.60
CA GLN A 54 8.98 10.35 -7.51
C GLN A 54 8.36 8.98 -7.85
N CYS A 55 7.14 8.97 -8.40
CA CYS A 55 6.43 7.77 -8.83
C CYS A 55 7.24 6.98 -9.89
N PHE A 56 7.79 7.68 -10.88
CA PHE A 56 8.66 7.07 -11.90
C PHE A 56 9.93 6.47 -11.31
N ILE A 57 10.59 7.17 -10.38
CA ILE A 57 11.78 6.63 -9.71
C ILE A 57 11.42 5.36 -8.94
N ALA A 58 10.35 5.39 -8.14
CA ALA A 58 9.91 4.23 -7.37
C ALA A 58 9.63 3.02 -8.29
N LYS A 59 8.81 3.23 -9.33
CA LYS A 59 8.50 2.20 -10.34
C LYS A 59 9.76 1.61 -10.98
N TYR A 60 10.69 2.46 -11.40
CA TYR A 60 11.92 2.01 -12.06
C TYR A 60 12.85 1.27 -11.10
N MET A 61 12.94 1.72 -9.85
CA MET A 61 13.74 1.09 -8.80
C MET A 61 13.26 -0.33 -8.47
N ALA A 62 11.96 -0.55 -8.35
CA ALA A 62 11.43 -1.90 -8.17
C ALA A 62 11.63 -2.77 -9.42
N LYS A 63 11.32 -2.22 -10.60
CA LYS A 63 11.38 -2.98 -11.86
C LYS A 63 12.79 -3.50 -12.17
N GLN A 64 13.83 -2.74 -11.90
CA GLN A 64 15.21 -3.16 -12.21
C GLN A 64 15.71 -4.32 -11.34
N THR A 65 15.06 -4.60 -10.21
CA THR A 65 15.44 -5.65 -9.27
C THR A 65 14.44 -6.81 -9.23
N ASP A 66 13.52 -6.90 -10.21
CA ASP A 66 12.37 -7.81 -10.16
C ASP A 66 11.58 -7.69 -8.82
N GLY A 67 11.53 -6.47 -8.28
CA GLY A 67 10.80 -6.15 -7.06
C GLY A 67 9.36 -5.71 -7.32
N VAL A 68 8.76 -5.09 -6.33
CA VAL A 68 7.33 -4.71 -6.36
C VAL A 68 7.18 -3.20 -6.25
N PHE A 69 6.39 -2.61 -7.14
CA PHE A 69 5.96 -1.22 -7.05
C PHE A 69 4.47 -1.14 -6.74
N PHE A 70 4.12 -0.50 -5.62
CA PHE A 70 2.73 -0.40 -5.20
C PHE A 70 2.25 1.03 -4.93
N ILE A 71 0.94 1.25 -5.09
CA ILE A 71 0.27 2.51 -4.80
C ILE A 71 -0.41 2.42 -3.45
N ARG A 72 -0.15 3.39 -2.57
CA ARG A 72 -0.79 3.46 -1.26
C ARG A 72 -1.43 4.83 -1.06
N ILE A 73 -2.75 4.91 -1.21
CA ILE A 73 -3.45 6.16 -0.94
C ILE A 73 -3.33 6.50 0.54
N GLU A 74 -2.84 7.70 0.83
CA GLU A 74 -2.66 8.19 2.20
C GLU A 74 -3.83 9.13 2.55
N ASP A 75 -4.93 8.51 3.00
CA ASP A 75 -6.20 9.16 3.37
C ASP A 75 -6.25 9.48 4.88
N THR A 76 -5.15 10.01 5.43
CA THR A 76 -5.08 10.38 6.86
C THR A 76 -5.74 11.73 7.16
N ASP A 77 -6.19 12.47 6.13
CA ASP A 77 -6.78 13.80 6.25
C ASP A 77 -8.16 13.86 5.58
N THR A 78 -9.13 13.26 6.26
CA THR A 78 -10.54 13.16 5.84
C THR A 78 -11.18 14.53 5.56
N ALA A 79 -10.65 15.61 6.14
CA ALA A 79 -11.19 16.96 5.94
C ALA A 79 -10.83 17.57 4.57
N ARG A 80 -9.79 17.04 3.91
CA ARG A 80 -9.31 17.54 2.62
C ARG A 80 -9.52 16.53 1.48
N THR A 81 -10.06 15.35 1.76
CA THR A 81 -10.33 14.32 0.76
C THR A 81 -11.34 14.84 -0.27
N VAL A 82 -10.97 14.76 -1.54
CA VAL A 82 -11.82 15.19 -2.64
C VAL A 82 -12.63 14.01 -3.15
N GLU A 83 -13.89 14.24 -3.49
CA GLU A 83 -14.73 13.22 -4.14
C GLU A 83 -14.04 12.67 -5.41
N ASN A 84 -13.98 11.33 -5.50
CA ASN A 84 -13.26 10.60 -6.55
C ASN A 84 -11.77 10.96 -6.63
N GLY A 85 -11.16 11.33 -5.50
CA GLY A 85 -9.75 11.71 -5.42
C GLY A 85 -8.82 10.57 -5.83
N VAL A 86 -9.14 9.33 -5.46
CA VAL A 86 -8.35 8.15 -5.83
C VAL A 86 -8.47 7.89 -7.33
N SER A 87 -9.69 7.84 -7.85
CA SER A 87 -9.92 7.66 -9.30
C SER A 87 -9.16 8.70 -10.15
N LYS A 88 -9.17 9.98 -9.76
CA LYS A 88 -8.42 11.03 -10.46
C LYS A 88 -6.91 10.80 -10.46
N ILE A 89 -6.35 10.33 -9.34
CA ILE A 89 -4.94 9.97 -9.26
C ILE A 89 -4.64 8.81 -10.21
N LEU A 90 -5.46 7.76 -10.18
CA LEU A 90 -5.29 6.57 -11.01
C LEU A 90 -5.42 6.87 -12.51
N ASP A 91 -6.36 7.74 -12.90
CA ASP A 91 -6.50 8.22 -14.28
C ASP A 91 -5.25 8.95 -14.76
N ILE A 92 -4.65 9.78 -13.91
CA ILE A 92 -3.39 10.46 -14.23
C ILE A 92 -2.28 9.43 -14.40
N LEU A 93 -2.11 8.50 -13.45
CA LEU A 93 -1.09 7.45 -13.57
C LEU A 93 -1.25 6.65 -14.87
N LYS A 94 -2.49 6.32 -15.23
CA LYS A 94 -2.83 5.65 -16.50
C LYS A 94 -2.47 6.50 -17.72
N ASN A 95 -2.77 7.81 -17.71
CA ASN A 95 -2.41 8.73 -18.80
C ASN A 95 -0.89 8.85 -19.01
N PHE A 96 -0.09 8.57 -17.98
CA PHE A 96 1.37 8.56 -18.03
C PHE A 96 1.97 7.14 -18.19
N ASP A 97 1.14 6.13 -18.51
CA ASP A 97 1.54 4.72 -18.64
C ASP A 97 2.27 4.17 -17.39
N ILE A 98 1.88 4.66 -16.21
CA ILE A 98 2.38 4.19 -14.92
C ILE A 98 1.51 3.04 -14.45
N THR A 99 2.02 1.83 -14.63
CA THR A 99 1.48 0.59 -14.06
C THR A 99 2.10 0.30 -12.70
N PHE A 100 1.35 -0.39 -11.85
CA PHE A 100 1.76 -0.84 -10.51
C PHE A 100 1.30 -2.27 -10.26
N ASP A 101 2.01 -2.95 -9.37
CA ASP A 101 1.78 -4.36 -9.04
C ASP A 101 0.63 -4.51 -8.04
N GLU A 102 0.59 -3.63 -7.02
CA GLU A 102 -0.36 -3.63 -5.92
C GLU A 102 -0.86 -2.21 -5.61
N GLY A 103 -2.02 -2.11 -4.95
CA GLY A 103 -2.60 -0.84 -4.52
C GLY A 103 -4.05 -0.64 -4.97
N MET A 104 -4.57 0.55 -4.70
CA MET A 104 -5.95 0.92 -5.05
C MET A 104 -6.20 0.85 -6.56
N LEU A 105 -7.28 0.18 -6.96
CA LEU A 105 -7.79 0.09 -8.32
C LEU A 105 -8.89 1.12 -8.59
N ASN A 106 -9.61 1.51 -7.54
CA ASN A 106 -10.59 2.59 -7.50
C ASN A 106 -10.72 3.10 -6.06
N ASP A 107 -11.72 3.92 -5.75
CA ASP A 107 -11.90 4.49 -4.41
C ASP A 107 -12.30 3.44 -3.33
N GLU A 108 -12.69 2.21 -3.72
CA GLU A 108 -13.16 1.16 -2.80
C GLU A 108 -12.32 -0.13 -2.85
N GLU A 109 -11.76 -0.47 -4.02
CA GLU A 109 -11.10 -1.75 -4.29
C GLU A 109 -9.58 -1.62 -4.26
N GLU A 110 -8.92 -2.49 -3.50
CA GLU A 110 -7.46 -2.58 -3.41
C GLU A 110 -6.95 -3.93 -3.90
N LYS A 111 -6.00 -3.91 -4.83
CA LYS A 111 -5.29 -5.11 -5.27
C LYS A 111 -4.12 -5.40 -4.34
N LYS A 112 -4.17 -6.54 -3.65
CA LYS A 112 -3.06 -7.03 -2.82
C LYS A 112 -2.47 -8.30 -3.43
N ILE A 113 -1.20 -8.25 -3.83
CA ILE A 113 -0.43 -9.42 -4.26
C ILE A 113 0.42 -9.85 -3.07
N PHE A 114 -0.21 -10.43 -2.06
CA PHE A 114 0.55 -11.34 -1.20
C PHE A 114 0.74 -12.59 -2.04
N ILE A 115 1.95 -12.81 -2.53
CA ILE A 115 2.30 -13.98 -3.33
C ILE A 115 1.94 -15.21 -2.48
N GLY A 116 0.79 -15.84 -2.76
CA GLY A 116 0.30 -17.04 -2.06
C GLY A 116 -1.15 -16.99 -1.55
N HIS A 117 -1.72 -15.83 -1.26
CA HIS A 117 -3.11 -15.75 -0.77
C HIS A 117 -3.82 -14.54 -1.35
N THR A 118 -4.68 -14.78 -2.35
CA THR A 118 -5.72 -13.83 -2.74
C THR A 118 -6.66 -13.70 -1.54
N LEU A 119 -6.47 -12.69 -0.71
CA LEU A 119 -7.50 -12.28 0.24
C LEU A 119 -8.52 -11.48 -0.57
N GLU A 120 -9.52 -12.17 -1.10
CA GLU A 120 -10.79 -11.54 -1.45
C GLU A 120 -11.40 -11.02 -0.14
N SER A 121 -11.46 -9.69 -0.02
CA SER A 121 -12.18 -8.99 1.05
C SER A 121 -13.58 -8.63 0.59
#